data_AF-A0AAV2I2T4-F1
#
_entry.id   AF-A0AAV2I2T4-F1
#
_cell.length_a   1.000
_cell.length_b   1.000
_cell.length_c   1.000
_cell.angle_alpha   90.00
_cell.angle_beta   90.00
_cell.angle_gamma   90.00
#
_symmetry.space_group_name_H-M   'P 1'
#
loop_
_entity.id
_entity.type
_entity.pdbx_description
1 polymer ?
#
loop_
_entity_poly.entity_id
_entity_poly.type
_entity_poly.pdbx_seq_one_letter_code
_entity_poly.pdbx_strand_id
1 'polypeptide(L)'
;MGRAIVSNTIFGISKGLISCRFMNFGAWHTTLKKNFNCYFHSDSFGQLFRRTKYVRQTVYLKNVSTTVIHLRPFSVTSAFCFSGSHPNIRVKPNLKTMKLDSPEFHSIFTAELCTLVEIFKKYDYELRIAGGAVRDLLVGKVPSDLDFATIATPAQMKEMFTQEEIRMLNMNGEAHGTITARINDKENFEITTLRIDVVTDGRRAQVEFTKDWMLDANRRDLTVNSLFLGFDGTIYDYFSGVEDLKEKRIRFVGDPEQRIKEDYLRILRYFRFYGRIAPGPDLHEKETLDAIKDHGKGLANVSGERIWVEIRKILTGRMTAHILELMIKLGLGQYIGLPNVTNFTEFYRVCEKTEGIPHHHMTRVSALLEDEADVYKLLERNKISNEELQTALFIVHHRHDKMEGNLIGYCTDLHTDSSGKEPKVTNKIVELMKYCGHLGIAEEFPNVKLPELPVKGHDLTKSNVPRGPKFAMTLNELRRIWKESGYTLKKEDLIEKIPEVLENLPKSTKKMKNN
;
A
#
# COMPACT_ATOMS: atom_id res chain seq x y z
N MET A 1 61.53 32.23 15.01
CA MET A 1 61.40 33.46 14.19
C MET A 1 59.94 33.54 13.73
N GLY A 2 59.21 34.66 13.78
CA GLY A 2 59.50 35.98 14.38
C GLY A 2 58.85 37.12 13.56
N ARG A 3 58.01 37.96 14.19
CA ARG A 3 57.10 38.99 13.58
C ARG A 3 55.92 38.36 12.82
N ALA A 4 54.63 38.63 13.08
CA ALA A 4 53.91 39.54 13.99
C ALA A 4 53.88 41.05 13.65
N ILE A 5 52.73 41.49 13.11
CA ILE A 5 52.12 42.85 13.03
C ILE A 5 50.58 42.56 13.09
N VAL A 6 49.81 42.87 14.15
CA VAL A 6 49.32 44.18 14.70
C VAL A 6 48.18 44.77 13.84
N SER A 7 46.99 45.15 14.36
CA SER A 7 46.34 44.93 15.68
C SER A 7 44.83 45.30 15.66
N ASN A 8 44.12 44.96 16.76
CA ASN A 8 42.95 45.61 17.43
C ASN A 8 42.24 46.82 16.74
N THR A 9 40.93 47.06 16.92
CA THR A 9 40.30 47.42 18.22
C THR A 9 38.75 47.30 18.21
N ILE A 10 38.11 47.44 19.38
CA ILE A 10 36.70 47.16 19.70
C ILE A 10 35.86 48.47 19.79
N PHE A 11 34.53 48.32 19.85
CA PHE A 11 33.46 49.26 20.25
C PHE A 11 32.75 50.09 19.16
N GLY A 12 31.42 50.13 19.27
CA GLY A 12 30.52 50.91 18.40
C GLY A 12 29.04 50.56 18.58
N ILE A 13 28.43 50.93 19.71
CA ILE A 13 26.95 50.92 19.86
C ILE A 13 26.40 52.23 19.28
N SER A 14 25.45 52.15 18.36
CA SER A 14 24.63 53.31 17.94
C SER A 14 23.16 52.90 17.76
N LYS A 15 22.26 53.89 17.79
CA LYS A 15 20.80 53.70 17.82
C LYS A 15 20.18 54.03 16.47
N GLY A 16 19.14 53.29 16.09
CA GLY A 16 18.18 53.70 15.06
C GLY A 16 16.74 53.56 15.58
N LEU A 17 16.05 54.69 15.80
CA LEU A 17 14.58 54.74 15.82
C LEU A 17 14.11 54.84 14.34
N ILE A 18 12.87 54.57 13.92
CA ILE A 18 11.56 55.21 14.22
C ILE A 18 10.52 54.18 13.66
N SER A 19 9.36 53.87 14.28
CA SER A 19 8.23 54.77 14.55
C SER A 19 7.26 54.27 15.63
N CYS A 20 6.57 55.22 16.28
CA CYS A 20 5.30 55.02 16.99
C CYS A 20 4.13 54.90 15.97
N ARG A 21 2.83 54.74 16.27
CA ARG A 21 1.96 54.79 17.49
C ARG A 21 0.69 53.94 17.13
N PHE A 22 -0.29 53.61 17.95
CA PHE A 22 -0.69 53.99 19.32
C PHE A 22 -0.76 52.71 20.20
N MET A 23 -1.64 52.40 21.18
CA MET A 23 -2.86 53.00 21.76
C MET A 23 -2.94 52.64 23.27
N ASN A 24 -3.82 53.29 24.04
CA ASN A 24 -3.73 53.32 25.51
C ASN A 24 -4.95 52.75 26.28
N PHE A 25 -4.64 51.99 27.34
CA PHE A 25 -5.23 51.96 28.70
C PHE A 25 -6.74 51.79 28.99
N GLY A 26 -7.02 51.13 30.13
CA GLY A 26 -8.33 51.07 30.81
C GLY A 26 -8.89 49.64 30.92
N ALA A 27 -8.45 48.72 31.78
CA ALA A 27 -7.98 48.80 33.17
C ALA A 27 -9.07 49.19 34.19
N TRP A 28 -9.73 48.17 34.77
CA TRP A 28 -10.35 48.20 36.11
C TRP A 28 -10.10 46.85 36.82
N HIS A 29 -10.16 46.83 38.15
CA HIS A 29 -9.14 46.14 38.96
C HIS A 29 -9.73 45.13 39.98
N THR A 30 -9.06 43.97 40.15
CA THR A 30 -9.14 43.06 41.34
C THR A 30 -10.49 42.35 41.67
N THR A 31 -10.58 41.30 42.51
CA THR A 31 -9.60 40.61 43.40
C THR A 31 -9.97 39.13 43.64
N LEU A 32 -8.98 38.20 43.64
CA LEU A 32 -8.90 36.95 44.45
C LEU A 32 -9.96 35.83 44.20
N LYS A 33 -9.73 34.52 44.46
CA LYS A 33 -8.53 33.77 44.94
C LYS A 33 -8.61 32.26 44.59
N LYS A 34 -7.44 31.61 44.59
CA LYS A 34 -7.14 30.18 44.87
C LYS A 34 -7.55 29.09 43.86
N ASN A 35 -6.49 28.50 43.27
CA ASN A 35 -6.18 27.05 43.17
C ASN A 35 -7.12 26.17 42.29
N PHE A 36 -6.62 25.22 41.48
CA PHE A 36 -5.37 24.45 41.63
C PHE A 36 -4.46 24.45 40.38
N ASN A 37 -3.15 24.32 40.63
CA ASN A 37 -2.16 23.88 39.64
C ASN A 37 -2.02 22.36 39.67
N CYS A 38 -1.77 21.74 38.51
CA CYS A 38 -0.92 20.54 38.40
C CYS A 38 -0.33 20.47 36.98
N TYR A 39 0.94 20.86 36.85
CA TYR A 39 1.78 20.47 35.71
C TYR A 39 2.22 19.01 35.90
N PHE A 40 2.51 18.33 34.78
CA PHE A 40 3.37 17.15 34.79
C PHE A 40 4.50 17.34 33.77
N HIS A 41 5.70 16.91 34.14
CA HIS A 41 6.84 16.71 33.25
C HIS A 41 7.47 15.35 33.58
N SER A 42 8.36 14.88 32.69
CA SER A 42 9.15 13.66 32.84
C SER A 42 10.00 13.67 34.14
N ASP A 43 10.44 12.54 34.71
CA ASP A 43 11.17 11.46 34.03
C ASP A 43 11.26 10.10 34.78
N SER A 44 11.59 9.06 34.01
CA SER A 44 12.38 7.85 34.35
C SER A 44 12.35 7.22 35.77
N PHE A 45 11.87 5.95 35.89
CA PHE A 45 12.63 4.74 36.32
C PHE A 45 11.73 3.50 36.53
N GLY A 46 12.33 2.30 36.66
CA GLY A 46 11.82 1.29 37.61
C GLY A 46 11.02 0.08 37.06
N GLN A 47 11.71 -1.06 36.98
CA GLN A 47 11.20 -2.42 36.70
C GLN A 47 10.10 -2.97 37.65
N LEU A 48 9.55 -4.13 37.23
CA LEU A 48 9.08 -5.30 38.03
C LEU A 48 7.58 -5.45 38.43
N PHE A 49 6.97 -6.50 37.84
CA PHE A 49 6.15 -7.56 38.47
C PHE A 49 4.68 -7.38 38.94
N ARG A 50 3.79 -8.10 38.22
CA ARG A 50 2.76 -9.08 38.68
C ARG A 50 1.63 -8.70 39.68
N ARG A 51 0.40 -8.88 39.17
CA ARG A 51 -0.79 -9.53 39.81
C ARG A 51 -1.35 -9.00 41.16
N THR A 52 -2.50 -8.32 41.08
CA THR A 52 -3.77 -8.59 41.82
C THR A 52 -4.91 -7.86 41.08
N LYS A 53 -5.99 -8.51 40.62
CA LYS A 53 -7.20 -9.03 41.33
C LYS A 53 -8.05 -7.96 42.08
N TYR A 54 -9.18 -7.62 41.46
CA TYR A 54 -10.50 -7.32 42.04
C TYR A 54 -10.62 -6.64 43.42
N VAL A 55 -11.23 -5.44 43.43
CA VAL A 55 -12.26 -5.05 44.41
C VAL A 55 -13.40 -4.35 43.66
N ARG A 56 -14.67 -4.72 43.92
CA ARG A 56 -15.85 -3.92 43.58
C ARG A 56 -16.15 -2.97 44.74
N GLN A 57 -16.50 -1.72 44.47
CA GLN A 57 -17.25 -0.90 45.42
C GLN A 57 -18.50 -0.33 44.75
N THR A 58 -19.65 -0.67 45.34
CA THR A 58 -20.96 -0.10 44.99
C THR A 58 -21.28 0.95 46.04
N VAL A 59 -21.51 2.19 45.62
CA VAL A 59 -21.95 3.27 46.51
C VAL A 59 -23.44 3.51 46.30
N TYR A 60 -24.22 3.30 47.36
CA TYR A 60 -25.62 3.72 47.41
C TYR A 60 -25.72 5.22 47.72
N LEU A 61 -26.61 5.92 47.02
CA LEU A 61 -27.17 7.19 47.49
C LEU A 61 -28.70 7.10 47.46
N LYS A 62 -29.34 7.57 48.53
CA LYS A 62 -30.81 7.57 48.69
C LYS A 62 -31.37 8.98 48.53
N ASN A 63 -32.52 9.04 47.84
CA ASN A 63 -33.68 9.92 48.03
C ASN A 63 -33.45 11.39 48.46
N VAL A 64 -33.90 12.32 47.61
CA VAL A 64 -34.76 13.45 48.07
C VAL A 64 -35.89 13.69 47.04
N SER A 65 -37.12 13.77 47.57
CA SER A 65 -38.38 14.35 47.05
C SER A 65 -38.87 14.18 45.60
N THR A 66 -40.13 13.77 45.52
CA THR A 66 -41.01 13.80 44.33
C THR A 66 -41.72 15.16 44.20
N THR A 67 -41.97 15.61 42.97
CA THR A 67 -42.95 16.68 42.66
C THR A 67 -43.90 16.17 41.58
N VAL A 68 -45.21 16.40 41.73
CA VAL A 68 -46.26 15.83 40.86
C VAL A 68 -46.49 16.68 39.61
N ILE A 69 -46.79 16.01 38.50
CA ILE A 69 -46.98 16.60 37.17
C ILE A 69 -48.46 16.99 36.95
N HIS A 70 -48.69 18.24 36.52
CA HIS A 70 -49.98 18.65 35.94
C HIS A 70 -49.77 19.69 34.82
N LEU A 71 -49.86 19.24 33.56
CA LEU A 71 -50.10 20.10 32.39
C LEU A 71 -51.10 19.40 31.46
N ARG A 72 -52.05 20.18 30.92
CA ARG A 72 -53.01 19.73 29.90
C ARG A 72 -52.42 19.97 28.48
N PRO A 73 -52.89 19.26 27.45
CA PRO A 73 -52.25 19.27 26.13
C PRO A 73 -52.39 20.63 25.44
N PHE A 74 -51.31 21.05 24.77
CA PHE A 74 -51.33 22.12 23.77
C PHE A 74 -50.52 21.69 22.55
N SER A 75 -51.16 21.68 21.39
CA SER A 75 -50.52 21.37 20.11
C SER A 75 -49.99 22.66 19.47
N VAL A 76 -48.67 22.87 19.48
CA VAL A 76 -48.01 23.91 18.69
C VAL A 76 -46.78 23.33 18.01
N THR A 77 -46.71 23.49 16.69
CA THR A 77 -45.55 23.12 15.88
C THR A 77 -44.40 24.12 16.08
N SER A 78 -43.27 23.65 16.62
CA SER A 78 -42.00 24.35 16.50
C SER A 78 -40.84 23.35 16.40
N ALA A 79 -39.99 23.51 15.39
CA ALA A 79 -38.86 22.63 15.16
C ALA A 79 -37.69 23.01 16.08
N PHE A 80 -37.43 22.20 17.11
CA PHE A 80 -36.22 22.32 17.91
C PHE A 80 -35.03 21.74 17.16
N CYS A 81 -34.44 22.55 16.28
CA CYS A 81 -33.18 22.23 15.62
C CYS A 81 -32.06 22.10 16.66
N PHE A 82 -31.65 20.87 16.98
CA PHE A 82 -30.39 20.61 17.65
C PHE A 82 -29.24 20.93 16.68
N SER A 83 -28.80 22.19 16.67
CA SER A 83 -27.66 22.66 15.88
C SER A 83 -26.33 22.22 16.50
N GLY A 84 -26.12 20.90 16.58
CA GLY A 84 -24.84 20.29 16.91
C GLY A 84 -23.87 20.44 15.72
N SER A 85 -23.06 21.49 15.74
CA SER A 85 -22.10 21.78 14.67
C SER A 85 -20.91 20.81 14.69
N HIS A 86 -21.06 19.64 14.08
CA HIS A 86 -19.92 18.77 13.77
C HIS A 86 -18.97 19.51 12.79
N PRO A 87 -17.68 19.72 13.13
CA PRO A 87 -16.86 20.76 12.50
C PRO A 87 -16.37 20.48 11.07
N ASN A 88 -16.60 19.28 10.53
CA ASN A 88 -15.83 18.74 9.38
C ASN A 88 -16.68 18.38 8.14
N ILE A 89 -17.80 19.08 7.90
CA ILE A 89 -18.63 18.91 6.68
C ILE A 89 -18.66 20.25 5.92
N ARG A 90 -17.68 20.46 5.03
CA ARG A 90 -17.56 21.69 4.21
C ARG A 90 -18.54 21.74 3.04
N VAL A 91 -18.93 20.59 2.48
CA VAL A 91 -19.93 20.48 1.41
C VAL A 91 -21.28 20.17 2.02
N LYS A 92 -22.34 20.93 1.68
CA LYS A 92 -23.71 20.56 2.10
C LYS A 92 -24.07 19.19 1.50
N PRO A 93 -24.30 18.15 2.31
CA PRO A 93 -24.68 16.85 1.79
C PRO A 93 -26.07 16.96 1.15
N ASN A 94 -26.21 16.40 -0.05
CA ASN A 94 -27.47 16.35 -0.77
C ASN A 94 -27.58 14.95 -1.38
N LEU A 95 -28.43 14.11 -0.80
CA LEU A 95 -28.57 12.72 -1.18
C LEU A 95 -29.17 12.62 -2.59
N LYS A 96 -28.31 12.40 -3.58
CA LYS A 96 -28.71 12.02 -4.93
C LYS A 96 -29.03 10.53 -4.93
N THR A 97 -30.17 10.16 -5.50
CA THR A 97 -30.54 8.76 -5.75
C THR A 97 -30.89 8.56 -7.22
N MET A 98 -30.59 7.37 -7.72
CA MET A 98 -30.95 6.89 -9.05
C MET A 98 -31.01 5.36 -9.01
N LYS A 99 -31.68 4.72 -9.98
CA LYS A 99 -31.63 3.27 -10.11
C LYS A 99 -30.57 2.84 -11.13
N LEU A 100 -29.79 1.83 -10.76
CA LEU A 100 -28.96 1.03 -11.65
C LEU A 100 -29.74 -0.20 -12.08
N ASP A 101 -29.75 -0.45 -13.39
CA ASP A 101 -30.34 -1.62 -14.02
C ASP A 101 -29.40 -2.00 -15.18
N SER A 102 -28.60 -3.05 -15.01
CA SER A 102 -27.60 -3.47 -16.00
C SER A 102 -27.29 -4.97 -15.89
N PRO A 103 -26.79 -5.62 -16.97
CA PRO A 103 -26.42 -7.03 -16.93
C PRO A 103 -25.37 -7.36 -15.87
N GLU A 104 -24.44 -6.44 -15.61
CA GLU A 104 -23.38 -6.60 -14.60
C GLU A 104 -23.98 -6.55 -13.19
N PHE A 105 -24.95 -5.66 -12.94
CA PHE A 105 -25.67 -5.61 -11.67
C PHE A 105 -26.55 -6.85 -11.45
N HIS A 106 -27.22 -7.38 -12.49
CA HIS A 106 -27.96 -8.64 -12.36
C HIS A 106 -27.03 -9.84 -12.17
N SER A 107 -25.82 -9.83 -12.76
CA SER A 107 -24.89 -10.96 -12.70
C SER A 107 -24.31 -11.26 -11.31
N ILE A 108 -24.35 -10.30 -10.38
CA ILE A 108 -23.86 -10.51 -9.01
C ILE A 108 -24.88 -11.21 -8.09
N PHE A 109 -26.15 -11.37 -8.51
CA PHE A 109 -27.18 -12.03 -7.70
C PHE A 109 -27.06 -13.57 -7.73
N THR A 110 -26.03 -14.08 -7.05
CA THR A 110 -25.91 -15.53 -6.77
C THR A 110 -27.00 -15.99 -5.80
N ALA A 111 -27.30 -17.28 -5.77
CA ALA A 111 -28.23 -17.86 -4.79
C ALA A 111 -27.74 -17.62 -3.35
N GLU A 112 -26.43 -17.63 -3.15
CA GLU A 112 -25.75 -17.33 -1.90
C GLU A 112 -25.93 -15.86 -1.50
N LEU A 113 -25.80 -14.90 -2.43
CA LEU A 113 -26.05 -13.48 -2.15
C LEU A 113 -27.53 -13.23 -1.85
N CYS A 114 -28.45 -13.82 -2.62
CA CYS A 114 -29.89 -13.72 -2.33
C CYS A 114 -30.22 -14.27 -0.93
N THR A 115 -29.60 -15.38 -0.53
CA THR A 115 -29.75 -15.93 0.84
C THR A 115 -29.24 -14.94 1.90
N LEU A 116 -28.08 -14.31 1.69
CA LEU A 116 -27.57 -13.26 2.58
C LEU A 116 -28.56 -12.08 2.70
N VAL A 117 -29.11 -11.62 1.57
CA VAL A 117 -30.06 -10.50 1.52
C VAL A 117 -31.36 -10.81 2.28
N GLU A 118 -31.93 -12.01 2.14
CA GLU A 118 -33.13 -12.40 2.89
C GLU A 118 -32.86 -12.58 4.39
N ILE A 119 -31.65 -13.03 4.79
CA ILE A 119 -31.26 -13.05 6.21
C ILE A 119 -31.24 -11.63 6.80
N PHE A 120 -30.59 -10.66 6.13
CA PHE A 120 -30.54 -9.28 6.65
C PHE A 120 -31.94 -8.63 6.70
N LYS A 121 -32.83 -8.92 5.75
CA LYS A 121 -34.25 -8.52 5.80
C LYS A 121 -35.00 -9.14 6.98
N LYS A 122 -34.83 -10.45 7.22
CA LYS A 122 -35.48 -11.20 8.31
C LYS A 122 -35.20 -10.62 9.70
N TYR A 123 -34.02 -10.01 9.88
CA TYR A 123 -33.56 -9.42 11.14
C TYR A 123 -33.71 -7.88 11.21
N ASP A 124 -34.38 -7.26 10.24
CA ASP A 124 -34.59 -5.80 10.12
C ASP A 124 -33.27 -4.99 10.15
N TYR A 125 -32.24 -5.50 9.47
CA TYR A 125 -30.95 -4.83 9.32
C TYR A 125 -30.69 -4.44 7.87
N GLU A 126 -30.65 -3.14 7.59
CA GLU A 126 -30.26 -2.64 6.27
C GLU A 126 -28.87 -3.18 5.86
N LEU A 127 -28.79 -3.73 4.66
CA LEU A 127 -27.57 -4.18 3.99
C LEU A 127 -27.49 -3.47 2.63
N ARG A 128 -26.31 -2.97 2.25
CA ARG A 128 -26.05 -2.37 0.93
C ARG A 128 -24.66 -2.75 0.43
N ILE A 129 -24.50 -2.85 -0.88
CA ILE A 129 -23.19 -2.95 -1.54
C ILE A 129 -22.50 -1.58 -1.39
N ALA A 130 -21.18 -1.55 -1.15
CA ALA A 130 -20.46 -0.34 -0.77
C ALA A 130 -19.24 -0.05 -1.67
N GLY A 131 -18.93 1.23 -1.85
CA GLY A 131 -17.66 1.74 -2.34
C GLY A 131 -17.15 1.11 -3.64
N GLY A 132 -16.14 0.24 -3.52
CA GLY A 132 -15.37 -0.25 -4.67
C GLY A 132 -16.21 -0.98 -5.71
N ALA A 133 -17.14 -1.83 -5.26
CA ALA A 133 -18.03 -2.58 -6.11
C ALA A 133 -19.04 -1.69 -6.84
N VAL A 134 -19.65 -0.73 -6.13
CA VAL A 134 -20.65 0.20 -6.69
C VAL A 134 -20.07 1.01 -7.85
N ARG A 135 -18.84 1.49 -7.68
CA ARG A 135 -18.09 2.21 -8.71
C ARG A 135 -17.81 1.37 -9.96
N ASP A 136 -17.47 0.09 -9.79
CA ASP A 136 -17.14 -0.78 -10.93
C ASP A 136 -18.40 -1.17 -11.70
N LEU A 137 -19.50 -1.47 -11.02
CA LEU A 137 -20.82 -1.66 -11.62
C LEU A 137 -21.27 -0.42 -12.42
N LEU A 138 -21.09 0.78 -11.86
CA LEU A 138 -21.38 2.06 -12.54
C LEU A 138 -20.56 2.33 -13.81
N VAL A 139 -19.46 1.62 -14.06
CA VAL A 139 -18.68 1.70 -15.31
C VAL A 139 -18.81 0.44 -16.17
N GLY A 140 -19.87 -0.35 -15.97
CA GLY A 140 -20.16 -1.54 -16.77
C GLY A 140 -19.15 -2.66 -16.53
N LYS A 141 -18.78 -2.91 -15.27
CA LYS A 141 -17.86 -3.99 -14.89
C LYS A 141 -18.39 -4.78 -13.69
N VAL A 142 -18.39 -6.10 -13.81
CA VAL A 142 -18.57 -7.00 -12.67
C VAL A 142 -17.37 -6.81 -11.72
N PRO A 143 -17.60 -6.51 -10.43
CA PRO A 143 -16.52 -6.37 -9.46
C PRO A 143 -15.91 -7.73 -9.11
N SER A 144 -14.61 -7.76 -8.81
CA SER A 144 -13.92 -8.98 -8.34
C SER A 144 -14.27 -9.35 -6.90
N ASP A 145 -14.59 -8.34 -6.09
CA ASP A 145 -14.80 -8.44 -4.66
C ASP A 145 -16.01 -7.54 -4.30
N LEU A 146 -16.96 -8.07 -3.51
CA LEU A 146 -18.15 -7.34 -3.06
C LEU A 146 -17.99 -6.89 -1.61
N ASP A 147 -17.66 -5.61 -1.41
CA ASP A 147 -17.71 -4.94 -0.10
C ASP A 147 -19.19 -4.70 0.29
N PHE A 148 -19.62 -5.17 1.47
CA PHE A 148 -20.94 -4.86 2.02
C PHE A 148 -20.86 -3.97 3.27
N ALA A 149 -21.86 -3.11 3.44
CA ALA A 149 -22.04 -2.26 4.60
C ALA A 149 -23.43 -2.48 5.24
N THR A 150 -23.52 -2.34 6.57
CA THR A 150 -24.77 -2.57 7.31
C THR A 150 -24.87 -1.76 8.62
N ILE A 151 -26.11 -1.51 9.05
CA ILE A 151 -26.43 -0.95 10.39
C ILE A 151 -26.27 -1.98 11.53
N ALA A 152 -26.08 -3.27 11.23
CA ALA A 152 -25.88 -4.32 12.22
C ALA A 152 -24.46 -4.26 12.82
N THR A 153 -24.34 -4.26 14.15
CA THR A 153 -23.03 -4.36 14.83
C THR A 153 -22.41 -5.75 14.68
N PRO A 154 -21.10 -5.93 14.89
CA PRO A 154 -20.46 -7.25 14.76
C PRO A 154 -21.03 -8.29 15.72
N ALA A 155 -21.51 -7.86 16.91
CA ALA A 155 -22.20 -8.72 17.86
C ALA A 155 -23.56 -9.20 17.32
N GLN A 156 -24.35 -8.31 16.74
CA GLN A 156 -25.64 -8.64 16.12
C GLN A 156 -25.47 -9.52 14.89
N MET A 157 -24.49 -9.23 14.03
CA MET A 157 -24.15 -10.09 12.89
C MET A 157 -23.75 -11.50 13.36
N LYS A 158 -22.94 -11.62 14.41
CA LYS A 158 -22.59 -12.93 15.00
C LYS A 158 -23.80 -13.69 15.53
N GLU A 159 -24.67 -13.02 16.28
CA GLU A 159 -25.88 -13.63 16.83
C GLU A 159 -26.80 -14.12 15.70
N MET A 160 -27.09 -13.25 14.73
CA MET A 160 -27.87 -13.54 13.53
C MET A 160 -27.28 -14.73 12.74
N PHE A 161 -26.00 -14.69 12.36
CA PHE A 161 -25.39 -15.80 11.63
C PHE A 161 -25.33 -17.10 12.44
N THR A 162 -25.21 -17.04 13.78
CA THR A 162 -25.28 -18.24 14.62
C THR A 162 -26.70 -18.83 14.67
N GLN A 163 -27.73 -17.99 14.67
CA GLN A 163 -29.14 -18.42 14.64
C GLN A 163 -29.57 -18.98 13.27
N GLU A 164 -29.01 -18.48 12.18
CA GLU A 164 -29.22 -19.01 10.81
C GLU A 164 -28.25 -20.14 10.43
N GLU A 165 -27.49 -20.69 11.40
CA GLU A 165 -26.47 -21.73 11.21
C GLU A 165 -25.36 -21.39 10.18
N ILE A 166 -25.19 -20.10 9.86
CA ILE A 166 -24.23 -19.59 8.89
C ILE A 166 -22.81 -19.56 9.47
N ARG A 167 -21.89 -20.22 8.75
CA ARG A 167 -20.47 -20.24 9.06
C ARG A 167 -19.84 -18.85 8.89
N MET A 168 -19.19 -18.36 9.95
CA MET A 168 -18.35 -17.16 9.89
C MET A 168 -16.87 -17.51 9.74
N LEU A 169 -16.12 -16.64 9.07
CA LEU A 169 -14.66 -16.72 8.90
C LEU A 169 -13.95 -15.51 9.54
N ASN A 170 -12.64 -15.65 9.76
CA ASN A 170 -11.69 -14.54 9.95
C ASN A 170 -12.07 -13.48 11.02
N MET A 171 -12.16 -13.87 12.29
CA MET A 171 -12.42 -12.97 13.43
C MET A 171 -11.44 -11.78 13.55
N ASN A 172 -10.29 -11.80 12.85
CA ASN A 172 -9.31 -10.71 12.85
C ASN A 172 -9.88 -9.37 12.32
N GLY A 173 -10.94 -9.39 11.50
CA GLY A 173 -11.62 -8.17 11.00
C GLY A 173 -12.55 -7.51 12.01
N GLU A 174 -12.94 -8.22 13.08
CA GLU A 174 -13.98 -7.80 14.03
C GLU A 174 -13.64 -6.49 14.75
N ALA A 175 -12.35 -6.29 15.08
CA ALA A 175 -11.83 -5.09 15.73
C ALA A 175 -12.00 -3.80 14.88
N HIS A 176 -12.36 -3.94 13.60
CA HIS A 176 -12.66 -2.83 12.69
C HIS A 176 -14.12 -2.84 12.21
N GLY A 177 -14.96 -3.73 12.74
CA GLY A 177 -16.38 -3.84 12.39
C GLY A 177 -16.72 -4.84 11.29
N THR A 178 -15.75 -5.62 10.78
CA THR A 178 -15.96 -6.53 9.65
C THR A 178 -16.16 -7.97 10.11
N ILE A 179 -17.20 -8.63 9.58
CA ILE A 179 -17.47 -10.07 9.72
C ILE A 179 -17.54 -10.67 8.32
N THR A 180 -16.83 -11.78 8.08
CA THR A 180 -16.92 -12.53 6.82
C THR A 180 -17.90 -13.69 6.99
N ALA A 181 -19.05 -13.66 6.31
CA ALA A 181 -20.00 -14.76 6.27
C ALA A 181 -19.68 -15.71 5.11
N ARG A 182 -19.87 -17.02 5.30
CA ARG A 182 -19.73 -18.04 4.24
C ARG A 182 -21.03 -18.80 4.05
N ILE A 183 -21.71 -18.54 2.93
CA ILE A 183 -23.02 -19.13 2.61
C ILE A 183 -22.82 -20.42 1.79
N ASN A 184 -23.64 -21.43 2.06
CA ASN A 184 -23.64 -22.76 1.42
C ASN A 184 -22.25 -23.45 1.38
N ASP A 185 -21.37 -23.10 2.31
CA ASP A 185 -19.94 -23.43 2.33
C ASP A 185 -19.23 -23.21 0.98
N LYS A 186 -19.70 -22.23 0.20
CA LYS A 186 -19.31 -21.93 -1.19
C LYS A 186 -18.74 -20.52 -1.33
N GLU A 187 -19.57 -19.50 -1.12
CA GLU A 187 -19.24 -18.08 -1.36
C GLU A 187 -18.99 -17.34 -0.04
N ASN A 188 -18.08 -16.35 -0.07
CA ASN A 188 -17.71 -15.52 1.08
C ASN A 188 -18.16 -14.08 0.85
N PHE A 189 -18.76 -13.46 1.86
CA PHE A 189 -19.15 -12.04 1.83
C PHE A 189 -18.52 -11.30 3.00
N GLU A 190 -17.83 -10.18 2.74
CA GLU A 190 -17.29 -9.31 3.80
C GLU A 190 -18.27 -8.19 4.11
N ILE A 191 -18.91 -8.26 5.28
CA ILE A 191 -19.90 -7.29 5.74
C ILE A 191 -19.28 -6.45 6.86
N THR A 192 -19.30 -5.13 6.70
CA THR A 192 -18.74 -4.18 7.68
C THR A 192 -19.83 -3.29 8.26
N THR A 193 -19.88 -3.19 9.59
CA THR A 193 -20.76 -2.22 10.29
C THR A 193 -20.38 -0.79 9.90
N LEU A 194 -21.39 0.05 9.62
CA LEU A 194 -21.18 1.49 9.41
C LEU A 194 -20.48 2.10 10.61
N ARG A 195 -19.45 2.91 10.37
CA ARG A 195 -18.62 3.46 11.45
C ARG A 195 -18.12 4.87 11.19
N ILE A 196 -17.65 5.50 12.25
CA ILE A 196 -16.96 6.78 12.30
C ILE A 196 -15.58 6.51 12.89
N ASP A 197 -14.52 7.05 12.27
CA ASP A 197 -13.16 6.92 12.79
C ASP A 197 -12.89 8.11 13.76
N VAL A 198 -12.83 7.83 15.06
CA VAL A 198 -12.84 8.84 16.15
C VAL A 198 -11.45 9.37 16.50
N VAL A 199 -10.44 8.49 16.44
CA VAL A 199 -9.02 8.84 16.61
C VAL A 199 -8.24 8.21 15.47
N THR A 200 -7.65 9.02 14.60
CA THR A 200 -6.94 8.57 13.39
C THR A 200 -5.43 8.76 13.52
N ASP A 201 -4.73 7.74 14.04
CA ASP A 201 -3.28 7.58 13.90
C ASP A 201 -3.00 6.45 12.89
N GLY A 202 -3.27 6.73 11.62
CA GLY A 202 -3.09 5.84 10.48
C GLY A 202 -3.80 4.48 10.61
N ARG A 203 -3.11 3.48 11.17
CA ARG A 203 -3.63 2.10 11.34
C ARG A 203 -4.37 1.89 12.66
N ARG A 204 -4.25 2.80 13.64
CA ARG A 204 -4.89 2.71 14.96
C ARG A 204 -6.16 3.57 15.03
N ALA A 205 -7.09 3.30 14.13
CA ALA A 205 -8.43 3.89 14.19
C ALA A 205 -9.18 3.34 15.42
N GLN A 206 -9.53 4.19 16.38
CA GLN A 206 -10.65 3.90 17.27
C GLN A 206 -11.93 4.18 16.49
N VAL A 207 -12.81 3.18 16.39
CA VAL A 207 -14.03 3.26 15.58
C VAL A 207 -15.27 3.26 16.46
N GLU A 208 -16.22 4.14 16.14
CA GLU A 208 -17.55 4.18 16.73
C GLU A 208 -18.57 3.69 15.69
N PHE A 209 -19.39 2.71 16.04
CA PHE A 209 -20.43 2.21 15.13
C PHE A 209 -21.62 3.16 15.09
N THR A 210 -22.11 3.41 13.87
CA THR A 210 -23.23 4.31 13.60
C THR A 210 -24.34 3.59 12.84
N LYS A 211 -25.51 4.23 12.72
CA LYS A 211 -26.55 3.84 11.76
C LYS A 211 -26.69 4.86 10.61
N ASP A 212 -25.90 5.92 10.62
CA ASP A 212 -25.93 6.96 9.58
C ASP A 212 -24.97 6.64 8.43
N TRP A 213 -25.56 6.26 7.29
CA TRP A 213 -24.90 6.02 6.02
C TRP A 213 -24.08 7.22 5.51
N MET A 214 -24.52 8.46 5.78
CA MET A 214 -23.81 9.67 5.38
C MET A 214 -22.51 9.83 6.16
N LEU A 215 -22.48 9.47 7.45
CA LEU A 215 -21.28 9.53 8.28
C LEU A 215 -20.26 8.46 7.87
N ASP A 216 -20.71 7.25 7.52
CA ASP A 216 -19.83 6.22 6.94
C ASP A 216 -19.29 6.61 5.56
N ALA A 217 -20.10 7.30 4.73
CA ALA A 217 -19.65 7.88 3.48
C ALA A 217 -18.60 8.98 3.69
N ASN A 218 -18.76 9.83 4.72
CA ASN A 218 -17.88 10.98 4.98
C ASN A 218 -16.44 10.59 5.37
N ARG A 219 -16.26 9.45 6.07
CA ARG A 219 -14.94 8.92 6.47
C ARG A 219 -14.21 8.14 5.36
N ARG A 220 -14.83 7.97 4.18
CA ARG A 220 -14.20 7.29 3.03
C ARG A 220 -13.24 8.24 2.31
N ASP A 221 -12.35 7.69 1.50
CA ASP A 221 -11.25 8.45 0.92
C ASP A 221 -11.70 9.35 -0.23
N LEU A 222 -12.35 8.76 -1.25
CA LEU A 222 -12.67 9.42 -2.51
C LEU A 222 -14.18 9.40 -2.77
N THR A 223 -14.71 10.43 -3.46
CA THR A 223 -16.13 10.56 -3.82
C THR A 223 -16.64 9.32 -4.58
N VAL A 224 -15.87 8.87 -5.56
CA VAL A 224 -16.14 7.64 -6.35
C VAL A 224 -16.08 6.34 -5.52
N ASN A 225 -15.67 6.37 -4.25
CA ASN A 225 -15.62 5.24 -3.32
C ASN A 225 -16.56 5.40 -2.10
N SER A 226 -17.30 6.50 -1.99
CA SER A 226 -18.25 6.76 -0.89
C SER A 226 -19.72 6.47 -1.22
N LEU A 227 -19.96 5.86 -2.38
CA LEU A 227 -21.25 5.41 -2.87
C LEU A 227 -21.73 4.13 -2.18
N PHE A 228 -23.05 3.97 -2.07
CA PHE A 228 -23.71 2.69 -1.74
C PHE A 228 -24.75 2.32 -2.79
N LEU A 229 -25.09 1.04 -2.89
CA LEU A 229 -26.09 0.49 -3.79
C LEU A 229 -26.99 -0.51 -3.05
N GLY A 230 -28.29 -0.25 -3.04
CA GLY A 230 -29.32 -1.18 -2.58
C GLY A 230 -29.60 -2.28 -3.60
N PHE A 231 -30.07 -3.42 -3.12
CA PHE A 231 -30.40 -4.60 -3.95
C PHE A 231 -31.64 -4.40 -4.84
N ASP A 232 -32.35 -3.28 -4.70
CA ASP A 232 -33.40 -2.82 -5.61
C ASP A 232 -32.87 -1.94 -6.77
N GLY A 233 -31.54 -1.81 -6.88
CA GLY A 233 -30.86 -0.92 -7.82
C GLY A 233 -30.65 0.51 -7.31
N THR A 234 -31.19 0.91 -6.15
CA THR A 234 -31.10 2.31 -5.70
C THR A 234 -29.69 2.66 -5.23
N ILE A 235 -29.03 3.58 -5.94
CA ILE A 235 -27.75 4.18 -5.56
C ILE A 235 -28.00 5.30 -4.54
N TYR A 236 -27.14 5.38 -3.53
CA TYR A 236 -27.09 6.44 -2.54
C TYR A 236 -25.76 7.20 -2.68
N ASP A 237 -25.84 8.45 -3.14
CA ASP A 237 -24.68 9.33 -3.31
C ASP A 237 -24.85 10.59 -2.44
N TYR A 238 -23.99 10.72 -1.43
CA TYR A 238 -23.96 11.83 -0.49
C TYR A 238 -22.96 12.94 -0.90
N PHE A 239 -22.05 12.66 -1.83
CA PHE A 239 -20.85 13.47 -2.10
C PHE A 239 -20.56 13.70 -3.59
N SER A 240 -21.54 13.43 -4.47
CA SER A 240 -21.44 13.55 -5.94
C SER A 240 -20.40 12.62 -6.58
N GLY A 241 -20.21 11.42 -6.00
CA GLY A 241 -19.34 10.38 -6.55
C GLY A 241 -19.81 9.83 -7.90
N VAL A 242 -21.11 9.83 -8.20
CA VAL A 242 -21.64 9.41 -9.52
C VAL A 242 -21.25 10.43 -10.59
N GLU A 243 -21.29 11.72 -10.25
CA GLU A 243 -20.95 12.85 -11.12
C GLU A 243 -19.45 12.88 -11.41
N ASP A 244 -18.62 12.72 -10.38
CA ASP A 244 -17.16 12.57 -10.53
C ASP A 244 -16.79 11.34 -11.36
N LEU A 245 -17.48 10.21 -11.20
CA LEU A 245 -17.20 9.00 -11.98
C LEU A 245 -17.57 9.19 -13.46
N LYS A 246 -18.70 9.85 -13.76
CA LYS A 246 -19.13 10.21 -15.13
C LYS A 246 -18.13 11.15 -15.81
N GLU A 247 -17.65 12.15 -15.08
CA GLU A 247 -16.66 13.13 -15.56
C GLU A 247 -15.20 12.66 -15.37
N LYS A 248 -15.00 11.42 -14.91
CA LYS A 248 -13.72 10.75 -14.67
C LYS A 248 -12.74 11.51 -13.76
N ARG A 249 -13.27 12.34 -12.86
CA ARG A 249 -12.52 13.05 -11.82
C ARG A 249 -12.27 12.13 -10.63
N ILE A 250 -11.16 12.38 -9.94
CA ILE A 250 -10.86 11.80 -8.63
C ILE A 250 -10.72 12.94 -7.64
N ARG A 251 -11.61 12.99 -6.65
CA ARG A 251 -11.62 13.97 -5.56
C ARG A 251 -11.78 13.30 -4.22
N PHE A 252 -11.27 13.95 -3.18
CA PHE A 252 -11.44 13.51 -1.80
C PHE A 252 -12.87 13.76 -1.30
N VAL A 253 -13.33 12.97 -0.33
CA VAL A 253 -14.60 13.24 0.35
C VAL A 253 -14.42 14.42 1.31
N GLY A 254 -14.79 15.62 0.86
CA GLY A 254 -14.60 16.85 1.62
C GLY A 254 -13.21 17.45 1.39
N ASP A 255 -12.41 17.58 2.44
CA ASP A 255 -11.16 18.34 2.42
C ASP A 255 -9.92 17.44 2.14
N PRO A 256 -9.15 17.67 1.05
CA PRO A 256 -8.00 16.84 0.72
C PRO A 256 -6.91 16.83 1.79
N GLU A 257 -6.59 17.97 2.39
CA GLU A 257 -5.56 18.09 3.44
C GLU A 257 -5.98 17.31 4.69
N GLN A 258 -7.24 17.46 5.13
CA GLN A 258 -7.76 16.69 6.26
C GLN A 258 -7.73 15.18 5.96
N ARG A 259 -8.26 14.77 4.79
CA ARG A 259 -8.34 13.35 4.43
C ARG A 259 -6.95 12.72 4.24
N ILE A 260 -5.94 13.47 3.81
CA ILE A 260 -4.56 12.97 3.73
C ILE A 260 -3.94 12.79 5.14
N LYS A 261 -4.22 13.71 6.08
CA LYS A 261 -3.71 13.62 7.47
C LYS A 261 -4.28 12.46 8.27
N GLU A 262 -5.54 12.06 8.02
CA GLU A 262 -6.18 10.91 8.66
C GLU A 262 -5.46 9.57 8.35
N ASP A 263 -5.01 9.38 7.10
CA ASP A 263 -4.18 8.24 6.69
C ASP A 263 -3.40 8.58 5.41
N TYR A 264 -2.10 8.87 5.56
CA TYR A 264 -1.24 9.28 4.44
C TYR A 264 -1.16 8.26 3.29
N LEU A 265 -1.51 6.98 3.51
CA LEU A 265 -1.63 6.00 2.40
C LEU A 265 -2.65 6.45 1.34
N ARG A 266 -3.64 7.29 1.71
CA ARG A 266 -4.63 7.85 0.79
C ARG A 266 -4.00 8.65 -0.36
N ILE A 267 -2.77 9.18 -0.20
CA ILE A 267 -1.99 9.78 -1.29
C ILE A 267 -1.74 8.74 -2.42
N LEU A 268 -1.28 7.54 -2.06
CA LEU A 268 -1.01 6.49 -3.06
C LEU A 268 -2.30 5.92 -3.65
N ARG A 269 -3.37 5.85 -2.85
CA ARG A 269 -4.69 5.44 -3.33
C ARG A 269 -5.28 6.43 -4.33
N TYR A 270 -5.10 7.74 -4.13
CA TYR A 270 -5.45 8.77 -5.10
C TYR A 270 -4.79 8.48 -6.45
N PHE A 271 -3.46 8.31 -6.48
CA PHE A 271 -2.71 8.01 -7.71
C PHE A 271 -3.16 6.70 -8.37
N ARG A 272 -3.36 5.62 -7.60
CA ARG A 272 -3.90 4.35 -8.12
C ARG A 272 -5.28 4.52 -8.77
N PHE A 273 -6.20 5.21 -8.10
CA PHE A 273 -7.55 5.39 -8.62
C PHE A 273 -7.59 6.36 -9.80
N TYR A 274 -6.71 7.36 -9.83
CA TYR A 274 -6.51 8.22 -11.00
C TYR A 274 -6.09 7.39 -12.23
N GLY A 275 -5.06 6.55 -12.12
CA GLY A 275 -4.69 5.61 -13.20
C GLY A 275 -5.81 4.64 -13.60
N ARG A 276 -6.71 4.26 -12.68
CA ARG A 276 -7.86 3.39 -12.97
C ARG A 276 -8.96 4.09 -13.78
N ILE A 277 -9.16 5.40 -13.62
CA ILE A 277 -10.41 6.10 -14.00
C ILE A 277 -10.18 7.30 -14.94
N ALA A 278 -9.14 8.10 -14.72
CA ALA A 278 -8.89 9.33 -15.47
C ALA A 278 -8.67 9.06 -16.98
N PRO A 279 -9.02 10.00 -17.88
CA PRO A 279 -8.88 9.81 -19.32
C PRO A 279 -7.50 10.25 -19.87
N GLY A 280 -6.71 11.01 -19.09
CA GLY A 280 -5.40 11.52 -19.47
C GLY A 280 -4.62 12.04 -18.26
N PRO A 281 -3.31 12.34 -18.40
CA PRO A 281 -2.44 12.62 -17.26
C PRO A 281 -2.73 13.95 -16.54
N ASP A 282 -3.03 15.04 -17.24
CA ASP A 282 -2.97 16.40 -16.68
C ASP A 282 -4.29 16.96 -16.11
N LEU A 283 -5.24 16.09 -15.75
CA LEU A 283 -6.57 16.43 -15.23
C LEU A 283 -6.67 16.32 -13.69
N HIS A 284 -5.57 16.61 -13.01
CA HIS A 284 -5.50 16.63 -11.55
C HIS A 284 -6.07 17.93 -10.97
N GLU A 285 -6.85 17.82 -9.90
CA GLU A 285 -7.31 18.97 -9.11
C GLU A 285 -6.12 19.61 -8.36
N LYS A 286 -5.92 20.92 -8.52
CA LYS A 286 -4.73 21.63 -8.01
C LYS A 286 -4.64 21.57 -6.49
N GLU A 287 -5.76 21.81 -5.81
CA GLU A 287 -5.91 21.77 -4.36
C GLU A 287 -5.52 20.40 -3.79
N THR A 288 -5.89 19.33 -4.50
CA THR A 288 -5.48 17.96 -4.14
C THR A 288 -3.97 17.72 -4.38
N LEU A 289 -3.39 18.23 -5.47
CA LEU A 289 -1.93 18.11 -5.69
C LEU A 289 -1.10 18.92 -4.68
N ASP A 290 -1.52 20.13 -4.33
CA ASP A 290 -0.86 20.94 -3.30
C ASP A 290 -0.91 20.23 -1.94
N ALA A 291 -2.08 19.71 -1.54
CA ALA A 291 -2.22 18.95 -0.30
C ALA A 291 -1.38 17.65 -0.30
N ILE A 292 -1.25 16.96 -1.44
CA ILE A 292 -0.37 15.79 -1.59
C ILE A 292 1.10 16.17 -1.43
N LYS A 293 1.52 17.31 -2.00
CA LYS A 293 2.89 17.81 -1.95
C LYS A 293 3.30 18.21 -0.52
N ASP A 294 2.46 19.01 0.14
CA ASP A 294 2.76 19.57 1.45
C ASP A 294 2.73 18.50 2.56
N HIS A 295 1.88 17.47 2.41
CA HIS A 295 1.73 16.38 3.39
C HIS A 295 2.40 15.07 2.97
N GLY A 296 3.08 15.02 1.82
CA GLY A 296 3.74 13.83 1.27
C GLY A 296 4.75 13.17 2.21
N LYS A 297 5.42 13.98 3.05
CA LYS A 297 6.34 13.50 4.11
C LYS A 297 5.68 12.55 5.11
N GLY A 298 4.37 12.66 5.32
CA GLY A 298 3.62 11.76 6.20
C GLY A 298 3.62 10.30 5.75
N LEU A 299 3.91 10.01 4.47
CA LEU A 299 4.15 8.66 3.98
C LEU A 299 5.30 7.96 4.71
N ALA A 300 6.28 8.68 5.28
CA ALA A 300 7.33 8.10 6.12
C ALA A 300 6.77 7.34 7.35
N ASN A 301 5.61 7.77 7.87
CA ASN A 301 4.95 7.14 9.02
C ASN A 301 4.13 5.89 8.62
N VAL A 302 3.98 5.60 7.32
CA VAL A 302 3.22 4.47 6.81
C VAL A 302 4.12 3.23 6.67
N SER A 303 3.66 2.11 7.24
CA SER A 303 4.34 0.80 7.15
C SER A 303 4.58 0.38 5.69
N GLY A 304 5.81 -0.06 5.37
CA GLY A 304 6.27 -0.31 4.00
C GLY A 304 5.39 -1.27 3.20
N GLU A 305 4.82 -2.28 3.85
CA GLU A 305 3.96 -3.28 3.24
C GLU A 305 2.65 -2.67 2.70
N ARG A 306 2.12 -1.64 3.37
CA ARG A 306 0.93 -0.89 2.92
C ARG A 306 1.27 -0.07 1.67
N ILE A 307 2.43 0.59 1.67
CA ILE A 307 2.92 1.33 0.49
C ILE A 307 3.10 0.36 -0.68
N TRP A 308 3.77 -0.77 -0.46
CA TRP A 308 4.06 -1.75 -1.51
C TRP A 308 2.81 -2.37 -2.15
N VAL A 309 1.74 -2.57 -1.38
CA VAL A 309 0.43 -3.01 -1.91
C VAL A 309 -0.20 -1.96 -2.84
N GLU A 310 0.03 -0.67 -2.61
CA GLU A 310 -0.45 0.40 -3.49
C GLU A 310 0.49 0.62 -4.70
N ILE A 311 1.81 0.68 -4.48
CA ILE A 311 2.82 0.87 -5.55
C ILE A 311 2.75 -0.26 -6.59
N ARG A 312 2.58 -1.54 -6.19
CA ARG A 312 2.41 -2.66 -7.15
C ARG A 312 1.17 -2.53 -8.03
N LYS A 313 0.07 -1.96 -7.49
CA LYS A 313 -1.17 -1.69 -8.23
C LYS A 313 -1.06 -0.46 -9.14
N ILE A 314 -0.11 0.44 -8.88
CA ILE A 314 0.25 1.54 -9.78
C ILE A 314 1.13 1.02 -10.92
N LEU A 315 2.19 0.26 -10.62
CA LEU A 315 3.12 -0.32 -11.60
C LEU A 315 2.45 -1.18 -12.68
N THR A 316 1.45 -1.97 -12.27
CA THR A 316 0.64 -2.81 -13.18
C THR A 316 -0.61 -2.10 -13.73
N GLY A 317 -0.80 -0.82 -13.37
CA GLY A 317 -1.93 -0.01 -13.82
C GLY A 317 -1.69 0.66 -15.18
N ARG A 318 -2.77 1.26 -15.72
CA ARG A 318 -2.68 2.22 -16.83
C ARG A 318 -1.93 3.48 -16.37
N MET A 319 -1.30 4.20 -17.30
CA MET A 319 -0.67 5.50 -17.05
C MET A 319 0.45 5.47 -15.99
N THR A 320 0.99 4.28 -15.65
CA THR A 320 2.02 4.11 -14.60
C THR A 320 3.25 5.01 -14.79
N ALA A 321 3.62 5.33 -16.04
CA ALA A 321 4.75 6.18 -16.35
C ALA A 321 4.52 7.61 -15.83
N HIS A 322 3.47 8.27 -16.33
CA HIS A 322 3.03 9.60 -15.87
C HIS A 322 2.80 9.66 -14.34
N ILE A 323 2.19 8.62 -13.76
CA ILE A 323 1.82 8.60 -12.34
C ILE A 323 3.05 8.55 -11.45
N LEU A 324 3.99 7.63 -11.69
CA LEU A 324 5.20 7.54 -10.87
C LEU A 324 6.17 8.70 -11.15
N GLU A 325 6.20 9.24 -12.38
CA GLU A 325 6.90 10.49 -12.67
C GLU A 325 6.33 11.67 -11.87
N LEU A 326 5.00 11.86 -11.86
CA LEU A 326 4.36 12.92 -11.08
C LEU A 326 4.60 12.74 -9.58
N MET A 327 4.50 11.52 -9.05
CA MET A 327 4.81 11.23 -7.65
C MET A 327 6.26 11.58 -7.27
N ILE A 328 7.23 11.29 -8.15
CA ILE A 328 8.64 11.66 -7.92
C ILE A 328 8.84 13.18 -8.06
N LYS A 329 8.22 13.84 -9.06
CA LYS A 329 8.22 15.31 -9.21
C LYS A 329 7.59 16.06 -8.02
N LEU A 330 6.63 15.44 -7.32
CA LEU A 330 6.05 15.93 -6.07
C LEU A 330 6.90 15.62 -4.82
N GLY A 331 8.10 15.03 -4.99
CA GLY A 331 9.05 14.75 -3.91
C GLY A 331 8.74 13.50 -3.08
N LEU A 332 7.83 12.62 -3.56
CA LEU A 332 7.36 11.47 -2.79
C LEU A 332 8.32 10.27 -2.83
N GLY A 333 9.23 10.19 -3.82
CA GLY A 333 10.09 9.03 -4.09
C GLY A 333 10.79 8.46 -2.85
N GLN A 334 11.56 9.30 -2.15
CA GLN A 334 12.22 8.97 -0.89
C GLN A 334 11.31 8.38 0.19
N TYR A 335 10.02 8.76 0.25
CA TYR A 335 9.08 8.27 1.26
C TYR A 335 8.45 6.92 0.88
N ILE A 336 8.53 6.54 -0.40
CA ILE A 336 8.04 5.27 -0.96
C ILE A 336 9.17 4.32 -1.40
N GLY A 337 10.44 4.66 -1.17
CA GLY A 337 11.60 3.80 -1.44
C GLY A 337 12.06 3.80 -2.89
N LEU A 338 11.78 4.88 -3.63
CA LEU A 338 12.27 5.15 -4.97
C LEU A 338 13.23 6.35 -4.95
N PRO A 339 14.18 6.46 -5.90
CA PRO A 339 15.04 7.64 -5.97
C PRO A 339 14.24 8.90 -6.37
N ASN A 340 14.73 10.07 -5.94
CA ASN A 340 14.11 11.38 -6.23
C ASN A 340 14.48 11.93 -7.63
N VAL A 341 15.50 11.34 -8.27
CA VAL A 341 15.96 11.63 -9.64
C VAL A 341 16.16 10.29 -10.31
N THR A 342 15.72 10.14 -11.57
CA THR A 342 15.72 8.84 -12.25
C THR A 342 15.59 9.01 -13.78
N ASN A 343 15.92 7.98 -14.54
CA ASN A 343 15.86 7.98 -16.00
C ASN A 343 14.43 7.72 -16.49
N PHE A 344 13.61 8.78 -16.53
CA PHE A 344 12.24 8.66 -17.02
C PHE A 344 12.17 8.18 -18.46
N THR A 345 13.10 8.55 -19.35
CA THR A 345 13.13 8.06 -20.75
C THR A 345 13.18 6.53 -20.82
N GLU A 346 14.01 5.91 -19.98
CA GLU A 346 14.09 4.45 -19.85
C GLU A 346 12.82 3.85 -19.22
N PHE A 347 12.26 4.51 -18.20
CA PHE A 347 11.01 4.08 -17.57
C PHE A 347 9.80 4.11 -18.53
N TYR A 348 9.65 5.17 -19.34
CA TYR A 348 8.64 5.24 -20.39
C TYR A 348 8.85 4.13 -21.43
N ARG A 349 10.08 3.95 -21.94
CA ARG A 349 10.43 2.87 -22.88
C ARG A 349 10.02 1.50 -22.34
N VAL A 350 10.32 1.18 -21.08
CA VAL A 350 9.97 -0.10 -20.46
C VAL A 350 8.46 -0.21 -20.24
N CYS A 351 7.77 0.87 -19.86
CA CYS A 351 6.32 0.87 -19.70
C CYS A 351 5.59 0.60 -21.03
N GLU A 352 6.00 1.26 -22.12
CA GLU A 352 5.50 1.04 -23.49
C GLU A 352 5.76 -0.39 -23.96
N LYS A 353 6.99 -0.89 -23.83
CA LYS A 353 7.37 -2.27 -24.23
C LYS A 353 6.65 -3.36 -23.45
N THR A 354 6.03 -3.02 -22.31
CA THR A 354 5.26 -3.96 -21.47
C THR A 354 3.76 -3.64 -21.43
N GLU A 355 3.27 -2.69 -22.22
CA GLU A 355 1.85 -2.37 -22.28
C GLU A 355 1.04 -3.48 -22.96
N GLY A 356 -0.16 -3.78 -22.42
CA GLY A 356 -1.01 -4.90 -22.85
C GLY A 356 -0.49 -6.31 -22.50
N ILE A 357 0.75 -6.46 -22.07
CA ILE A 357 1.42 -7.76 -21.89
C ILE A 357 1.57 -8.11 -20.40
N PRO A 358 1.29 -9.37 -19.98
CA PRO A 358 1.57 -9.82 -18.61
C PRO A 358 3.06 -9.74 -18.26
N HIS A 359 3.40 -8.92 -17.25
CA HIS A 359 4.76 -8.67 -16.77
C HIS A 359 4.78 -8.65 -15.24
N HIS A 360 5.94 -8.92 -14.65
CA HIS A 360 6.15 -8.73 -13.23
C HIS A 360 6.29 -7.23 -12.90
N HIS A 361 5.73 -6.77 -11.80
CA HIS A 361 5.75 -5.34 -11.46
C HIS A 361 7.19 -4.80 -11.24
N MET A 362 8.13 -5.67 -10.86
CA MET A 362 9.55 -5.30 -10.74
C MET A 362 10.20 -4.96 -12.08
N THR A 363 9.70 -5.53 -13.19
CA THR A 363 10.18 -5.25 -14.55
C THR A 363 10.03 -3.77 -14.90
N ARG A 364 8.92 -3.15 -14.50
CA ARG A 364 8.74 -1.70 -14.63
C ARG A 364 9.50 -0.91 -13.56
N VAL A 365 9.51 -1.37 -12.29
CA VAL A 365 10.18 -0.61 -11.22
C VAL A 365 11.69 -0.54 -11.39
N SER A 366 12.35 -1.59 -11.91
CA SER A 366 13.80 -1.60 -12.11
C SER A 366 14.28 -0.50 -13.04
N ALA A 367 13.45 -0.02 -13.98
CA ALA A 367 13.79 1.10 -14.86
C ALA A 367 13.87 2.46 -14.12
N LEU A 368 13.33 2.53 -12.90
CA LEU A 368 13.44 3.69 -12.02
C LEU A 368 14.68 3.63 -11.10
N LEU A 369 15.35 2.48 -10.98
CA LEU A 369 16.46 2.25 -10.05
C LEU A 369 17.80 2.38 -10.79
N GLU A 370 18.75 3.16 -10.27
CA GLU A 370 20.04 3.39 -10.95
C GLU A 370 21.02 2.22 -10.74
N ASP A 371 21.07 1.66 -9.53
CA ASP A 371 22.03 0.63 -9.13
C ASP A 371 21.43 -0.41 -8.15
N GLU A 372 22.25 -1.36 -7.69
CA GLU A 372 21.86 -2.30 -6.62
C GLU A 372 21.46 -1.59 -5.31
N ALA A 373 22.09 -0.46 -4.98
CA ALA A 373 21.81 0.25 -3.73
C ALA A 373 20.39 0.81 -3.72
N ASP A 374 19.85 1.27 -4.86
CA ASP A 374 18.43 1.60 -5.03
C ASP A 374 17.51 0.38 -4.82
N VAL A 375 17.89 -0.82 -5.28
CA VAL A 375 17.12 -2.04 -4.99
C VAL A 375 17.12 -2.36 -3.50
N TYR A 376 18.25 -2.18 -2.80
CA TYR A 376 18.32 -2.38 -1.35
C TYR A 376 17.57 -1.28 -0.56
N LYS A 377 17.55 -0.01 -1.02
CA LYS A 377 16.69 1.06 -0.46
C LYS A 377 15.20 0.72 -0.61
N LEU A 378 14.79 0.22 -1.77
CA LEU A 378 13.42 -0.24 -2.03
C LEU A 378 13.02 -1.38 -1.09
N LEU A 379 13.90 -2.37 -0.91
CA LEU A 379 13.75 -3.48 0.05
C LEU A 379 13.62 -2.97 1.50
N GLU A 380 14.55 -2.12 1.94
CA GLU A 380 14.54 -1.58 3.29
C GLU A 380 13.24 -0.83 3.59
N ARG A 381 12.80 0.03 2.66
CA ARG A 381 11.62 0.88 2.86
C ARG A 381 10.30 0.11 2.83
N ASN A 382 10.16 -0.85 1.91
CA ASN A 382 8.88 -1.47 1.56
C ASN A 382 8.71 -2.91 2.04
N LYS A 383 9.79 -3.57 2.48
CA LYS A 383 9.80 -5.00 2.87
C LYS A 383 9.30 -5.92 1.76
N ILE A 384 9.78 -5.66 0.54
CA ILE A 384 9.51 -6.50 -0.64
C ILE A 384 10.00 -7.94 -0.37
N SER A 385 9.35 -8.92 -0.98
CA SER A 385 9.72 -10.33 -0.85
C SER A 385 11.05 -10.66 -1.53
N ASN A 386 11.66 -11.77 -1.13
CA ASN A 386 12.91 -12.25 -1.74
C ASN A 386 12.77 -12.49 -3.25
N GLU A 387 11.59 -12.87 -3.76
CA GLU A 387 11.37 -13.05 -5.20
C GLU A 387 11.34 -11.70 -5.94
N GLU A 388 10.72 -10.68 -5.36
CA GLU A 388 10.71 -9.32 -5.90
C GLU A 388 12.12 -8.70 -5.89
N LEU A 389 12.85 -8.84 -4.77
CA LEU A 389 14.25 -8.42 -4.63
C LEU A 389 15.16 -9.07 -5.67
N GLN A 390 15.12 -10.40 -5.77
CA GLN A 390 16.00 -11.15 -6.68
C GLN A 390 15.64 -10.92 -8.15
N THR A 391 14.39 -10.58 -8.47
CA THR A 391 13.99 -10.18 -9.83
C THR A 391 14.55 -8.79 -10.18
N ALA A 392 14.46 -7.81 -9.27
CA ALA A 392 14.99 -6.48 -9.56
C ALA A 392 16.51 -6.42 -9.64
N LEU A 393 17.22 -7.11 -8.74
CA LEU A 393 18.69 -7.22 -8.81
C LEU A 393 19.11 -7.79 -10.17
N PHE A 394 18.57 -8.96 -10.55
CA PHE A 394 18.88 -9.62 -11.81
C PHE A 394 18.64 -8.72 -13.04
N ILE A 395 17.56 -7.94 -13.05
CA ILE A 395 17.31 -6.97 -14.13
C ILE A 395 18.33 -5.83 -14.10
N VAL A 396 18.63 -5.25 -12.93
CA VAL A 396 19.62 -4.16 -12.81
C VAL A 396 21.04 -4.62 -13.19
N HIS A 397 21.41 -5.87 -12.87
CA HIS A 397 22.68 -6.48 -13.28
C HIS A 397 22.81 -6.66 -14.79
N HIS A 398 21.75 -7.13 -15.47
CA HIS A 398 21.84 -7.60 -16.86
C HIS A 398 21.22 -6.70 -17.93
N ARG A 399 20.46 -5.64 -17.55
CA ARG A 399 19.80 -4.72 -18.50
C ARG A 399 20.74 -3.94 -19.43
N HIS A 400 22.04 -3.95 -19.16
CA HIS A 400 23.08 -3.28 -19.96
C HIS A 400 24.04 -4.26 -20.64
N ASP A 401 23.76 -5.56 -20.58
CA ASP A 401 24.50 -6.58 -21.32
C ASP A 401 24.36 -6.37 -22.84
N LYS A 402 25.41 -6.72 -23.59
CA LYS A 402 25.39 -6.66 -25.06
C LYS A 402 24.58 -7.82 -25.65
N MET A 403 23.28 -7.60 -25.77
CA MET A 403 22.31 -8.52 -26.36
C MET A 403 22.39 -8.50 -27.90
N GLU A 404 23.53 -8.93 -28.45
CA GLU A 404 23.80 -9.02 -29.89
C GLU A 404 23.78 -10.49 -30.37
N GLY A 405 23.25 -10.76 -31.56
CA GLY A 405 23.26 -12.10 -32.16
C GLY A 405 22.22 -13.08 -31.58
N ASN A 406 22.66 -14.26 -31.14
CA ASN A 406 21.76 -15.34 -30.70
C ASN A 406 21.25 -15.10 -29.26
N LEU A 407 20.10 -14.44 -29.15
CA LEU A 407 19.46 -14.13 -27.86
C LEU A 407 19.02 -15.38 -27.07
N ILE A 408 18.60 -16.46 -27.73
CA ILE A 408 18.29 -17.74 -27.06
C ILE A 408 19.58 -18.37 -26.51
N GLY A 409 20.70 -18.23 -27.22
CA GLY A 409 22.04 -18.58 -26.73
C GLY A 409 22.39 -17.80 -25.47
N TYR A 410 22.33 -16.46 -25.50
CA TYR A 410 22.55 -15.59 -24.34
C TYR A 410 21.64 -15.95 -23.15
N CYS A 411 20.36 -16.24 -23.38
CA CYS A 411 19.44 -16.66 -22.32
C CYS A 411 19.80 -18.04 -21.74
N THR A 412 20.21 -18.99 -22.58
CA THR A 412 20.66 -20.34 -22.16
C THR A 412 21.96 -20.28 -21.36
N ASP A 413 22.88 -19.42 -21.79
CA ASP A 413 24.14 -19.10 -21.11
C ASP A 413 23.89 -18.50 -19.73
N LEU A 414 23.09 -17.44 -19.65
CA LEU A 414 22.73 -16.75 -18.41
C LEU A 414 21.97 -17.68 -17.46
N HIS A 415 21.09 -18.55 -17.98
CA HIS A 415 20.45 -19.59 -17.20
C HIS A 415 21.47 -20.60 -16.65
N THR A 416 22.41 -21.05 -17.47
CA THR A 416 23.44 -22.02 -17.10
C THR A 416 24.37 -21.48 -16.02
N ASP A 417 24.73 -20.21 -16.07
CA ASP A 417 25.65 -19.60 -15.12
C ASP A 417 24.99 -19.25 -13.77
N SER A 418 23.67 -19.00 -13.73
CA SER A 418 22.91 -18.75 -12.49
C SER A 418 22.21 -19.99 -11.91
N SER A 419 22.10 -21.08 -12.69
CA SER A 419 21.51 -22.35 -12.26
C SER A 419 22.16 -22.92 -11.00
N GLY A 420 21.35 -23.19 -9.98
CA GLY A 420 21.78 -23.77 -8.71
C GLY A 420 22.36 -22.78 -7.70
N LYS A 421 22.54 -21.50 -8.08
CA LYS A 421 22.75 -20.39 -7.14
C LYS A 421 21.41 -19.83 -6.67
N GLU A 422 20.45 -19.72 -7.59
CA GLU A 422 19.19 -18.98 -7.39
C GLU A 422 17.97 -19.80 -7.87
N PRO A 423 16.79 -19.61 -7.26
CA PRO A 423 15.54 -20.17 -7.76
C PRO A 423 14.96 -19.35 -8.94
N LYS A 424 14.06 -19.98 -9.71
CA LYS A 424 13.22 -19.34 -10.75
C LYS A 424 14.01 -18.51 -11.79
N VAL A 425 15.21 -18.96 -12.17
CA VAL A 425 16.10 -18.22 -13.10
C VAL A 425 15.41 -17.93 -14.45
N THR A 426 14.68 -18.89 -15.02
CA THR A 426 13.91 -18.71 -16.27
C THR A 426 12.94 -17.52 -16.19
N ASN A 427 12.20 -17.37 -15.08
CA ASN A 427 11.25 -16.26 -14.91
C ASN A 427 11.98 -14.89 -14.92
N LYS A 428 13.17 -14.82 -14.31
CA LYS A 428 13.94 -13.57 -14.26
C LYS A 428 14.55 -13.22 -15.61
N ILE A 429 14.93 -14.21 -16.41
CA ILE A 429 15.35 -14.03 -17.81
C ILE A 429 14.17 -13.57 -18.68
N VAL A 430 12.98 -14.15 -18.52
CA VAL A 430 11.74 -13.72 -19.20
C VAL A 430 11.43 -12.25 -18.91
N GLU A 431 11.52 -11.83 -17.65
CA GLU A 431 11.28 -10.44 -17.27
C GLU A 431 12.40 -9.49 -17.73
N LEU A 432 13.67 -9.93 -17.76
CA LEU A 432 14.77 -9.19 -18.41
C LEU A 432 14.53 -9.02 -19.92
N MET A 433 14.10 -10.05 -20.63
CA MET A 433 13.78 -9.96 -22.05
C MET A 433 12.60 -9.01 -22.31
N LYS A 434 11.58 -8.99 -21.45
CA LYS A 434 10.50 -7.98 -21.48
C LYS A 434 11.01 -6.56 -21.22
N TYR A 435 11.90 -6.39 -20.24
CA TYR A 435 12.56 -5.10 -19.94
C TYR A 435 13.30 -4.55 -21.17
N CYS A 436 14.10 -5.38 -21.84
CA CYS A 436 14.84 -5.00 -23.04
C CYS A 436 13.94 -4.87 -24.29
N GLY A 437 12.72 -5.42 -24.25
CA GLY A 437 11.75 -5.37 -25.34
C GLY A 437 11.85 -6.53 -26.34
N HIS A 438 12.61 -7.58 -26.01
CA HIS A 438 12.75 -8.82 -26.79
C HIS A 438 11.57 -9.78 -26.51
N LEU A 439 10.35 -9.31 -26.78
CA LEU A 439 9.10 -9.98 -26.37
C LEU A 439 8.96 -11.41 -26.91
N GLY A 440 9.34 -11.65 -28.17
CA GLY A 440 9.33 -13.00 -28.75
C GLY A 440 10.29 -13.96 -28.03
N ILE A 441 11.47 -13.48 -27.59
CA ILE A 441 12.41 -14.29 -26.80
C ILE A 441 11.84 -14.58 -25.40
N ALA A 442 11.10 -13.62 -24.82
CA ALA A 442 10.43 -13.82 -23.53
C ALA A 442 9.28 -14.86 -23.59
N GLU A 443 8.71 -15.10 -24.77
CA GLU A 443 7.69 -16.13 -25.04
C GLU A 443 8.30 -17.47 -25.46
N GLU A 444 9.36 -17.45 -26.29
CA GLU A 444 10.07 -18.64 -26.77
C GLU A 444 10.88 -19.31 -25.64
N PHE A 445 11.68 -18.55 -24.89
CA PHE A 445 12.69 -19.08 -23.97
C PHE A 445 12.16 -20.06 -22.89
N PRO A 446 10.97 -19.88 -22.28
CA PRO A 446 10.37 -20.87 -21.38
C PRO A 446 10.18 -22.27 -21.97
N ASN A 447 10.11 -22.38 -23.30
CA ASN A 447 9.90 -23.64 -24.03
C ASN A 447 11.22 -24.26 -24.51
N VAL A 448 12.35 -23.55 -24.37
CA VAL A 448 13.68 -24.05 -24.75
C VAL A 448 14.07 -25.20 -23.80
N LYS A 449 14.47 -26.34 -24.37
CA LYS A 449 15.00 -27.46 -23.61
C LYS A 449 16.41 -27.12 -23.09
N LEU A 450 16.46 -26.50 -21.92
CA LEU A 450 17.68 -26.09 -21.24
C LEU A 450 18.63 -27.29 -21.03
N PRO A 451 19.94 -27.14 -21.31
CA PRO A 451 20.89 -28.22 -21.19
C PRO A 451 21.31 -28.43 -19.72
N GLU A 452 21.48 -29.69 -19.30
CA GLU A 452 22.08 -30.03 -17.99
C GLU A 452 23.57 -30.37 -18.14
N LEU A 453 24.42 -29.80 -17.28
CA LEU A 453 25.84 -30.16 -17.19
C LEU A 453 25.94 -31.67 -16.87
N PRO A 454 26.52 -32.50 -17.77
CA PRO A 454 26.44 -33.96 -17.64
C PRO A 454 27.39 -34.51 -16.56
N VAL A 455 28.39 -33.73 -16.14
CA VAL A 455 29.28 -34.01 -15.02
C VAL A 455 28.68 -33.49 -13.72
N LYS A 456 28.52 -34.35 -12.72
CA LYS A 456 27.96 -34.00 -11.40
C LYS A 456 28.98 -34.28 -10.29
N GLY A 457 28.75 -33.77 -9.07
CA GLY A 457 29.77 -33.83 -7.99
C GLY A 457 30.27 -35.23 -7.60
N HIS A 458 29.49 -36.29 -7.88
CA HIS A 458 29.96 -37.66 -7.68
C HIS A 458 31.08 -38.06 -8.66
N ASP A 459 31.13 -37.45 -9.84
CA ASP A 459 32.15 -37.71 -10.86
C ASP A 459 33.47 -37.04 -10.49
N LEU A 460 33.43 -35.77 -10.07
CA LEU A 460 34.60 -35.07 -9.50
C LEU A 460 35.19 -35.85 -8.31
N THR A 461 34.32 -36.47 -7.49
CA THR A 461 34.75 -37.32 -6.36
C THR A 461 35.43 -38.62 -6.85
N LYS A 462 34.96 -39.25 -7.94
CA LYS A 462 35.62 -40.41 -8.56
C LYS A 462 36.97 -40.04 -9.18
N SER A 463 37.07 -38.85 -9.79
CA SER A 463 38.29 -38.31 -10.38
C SER A 463 39.26 -37.68 -9.36
N ASN A 464 39.17 -38.05 -8.09
CA ASN A 464 40.02 -37.58 -6.98
C ASN A 464 40.12 -36.04 -6.80
N VAL A 465 39.11 -35.27 -7.24
CA VAL A 465 39.10 -33.81 -7.06
C VAL A 465 38.99 -33.46 -5.56
N PRO A 466 39.93 -32.69 -4.97
CA PRO A 466 39.90 -32.34 -3.55
C PRO A 466 38.65 -31.52 -3.19
N ARG A 467 37.89 -31.99 -2.19
CA ARG A 467 36.73 -31.26 -1.65
C ARG A 467 37.17 -29.92 -1.03
N GLY A 468 36.35 -28.89 -1.23
CA GLY A 468 36.64 -27.51 -0.82
C GLY A 468 36.56 -26.53 -2.00
N PRO A 469 37.18 -25.33 -1.92
CA PRO A 469 37.08 -24.32 -2.97
C PRO A 469 37.50 -24.80 -4.37
N LYS A 470 38.56 -25.63 -4.47
CA LYS A 470 39.00 -26.23 -5.73
C LYS A 470 37.91 -27.07 -6.42
N PHE A 471 37.04 -27.73 -5.65
CA PHE A 471 35.95 -28.56 -6.18
C PHE A 471 34.92 -27.71 -6.93
N ALA A 472 34.51 -26.58 -6.34
CA ALA A 472 33.58 -25.64 -6.96
C ALA A 472 34.22 -24.93 -8.17
N MET A 473 35.50 -24.54 -8.06
CA MET A 473 36.25 -23.97 -9.18
C MET A 473 36.36 -24.95 -10.36
N THR A 474 36.66 -26.23 -10.10
CA THR A 474 36.72 -27.28 -11.14
C THR A 474 35.37 -27.45 -11.83
N LEU A 475 34.26 -27.49 -11.07
CA LEU A 475 32.92 -27.64 -11.63
C LEU A 475 32.48 -26.41 -12.47
N ASN A 476 32.88 -25.21 -12.07
CA ASN A 476 32.64 -23.98 -12.83
C ASN A 476 33.47 -23.93 -14.12
N GLU A 477 34.71 -24.39 -14.08
CA GLU A 477 35.59 -24.38 -15.26
C GLU A 477 35.18 -25.46 -16.28
N LEU A 478 34.77 -26.65 -15.83
CA LEU A 478 34.12 -27.65 -16.70
C LEU A 478 32.82 -27.12 -17.32
N ARG A 479 32.05 -26.30 -16.58
CA ARG A 479 30.86 -25.63 -17.12
C ARG A 479 31.22 -24.60 -18.19
N ARG A 480 32.29 -23.82 -18.01
CA ARG A 480 32.84 -22.89 -19.02
C ARG A 480 33.21 -23.63 -20.30
N ILE A 481 34.01 -24.68 -20.20
CA ILE A 481 34.46 -25.52 -21.33
C ILE A 481 33.26 -26.15 -22.07
N TRP A 482 32.28 -26.67 -21.33
CA TRP A 482 31.07 -27.26 -21.90
C TRP A 482 30.19 -26.23 -22.61
N LYS A 483 30.00 -25.03 -22.03
CA LYS A 483 29.32 -23.90 -22.67
C LYS A 483 30.03 -23.44 -23.94
N GLU A 484 31.36 -23.32 -23.91
CA GLU A 484 32.18 -22.97 -25.09
C GLU A 484 32.13 -24.03 -26.21
N SER A 485 31.81 -25.29 -25.90
CA SER A 485 31.51 -26.32 -26.90
C SER A 485 30.11 -26.21 -27.54
N GLY A 486 29.33 -25.17 -27.23
CA GLY A 486 27.92 -25.08 -27.61
C GLY A 486 27.08 -26.17 -26.96
N TYR A 487 27.42 -26.55 -25.72
CA TYR A 487 26.76 -27.61 -24.94
C TYR A 487 26.90 -29.04 -25.50
N THR A 488 27.79 -29.27 -26.46
CA THR A 488 27.91 -30.56 -27.19
C THR A 488 28.80 -31.61 -26.51
N LEU A 489 29.78 -31.21 -25.70
CA LEU A 489 30.69 -32.16 -25.03
C LEU A 489 29.92 -33.08 -24.05
N LYS A 490 30.27 -34.37 -24.08
CA LYS A 490 29.68 -35.41 -23.26
C LYS A 490 30.33 -35.46 -21.87
N LYS A 491 29.80 -36.34 -21.03
CA LYS A 491 30.31 -36.57 -19.67
C LYS A 491 31.76 -37.05 -19.67
N GLU A 492 32.09 -37.92 -20.62
CA GLU A 492 33.38 -38.57 -20.79
C GLU A 492 34.44 -37.53 -21.18
N ASP A 493 34.20 -36.78 -22.26
CA ASP A 493 35.08 -35.72 -22.77
C ASP A 493 35.41 -34.64 -21.70
N LEU A 494 34.43 -34.33 -20.83
CA LEU A 494 34.61 -33.38 -19.73
C LEU A 494 35.34 -33.98 -18.52
N ILE A 495 35.23 -35.28 -18.27
CA ILE A 495 36.00 -35.97 -17.22
C ILE A 495 37.47 -36.07 -17.60
N GLU A 496 37.79 -36.31 -18.87
CA GLU A 496 39.18 -36.33 -19.38
C GLU A 496 39.88 -34.98 -19.22
N LYS A 497 39.14 -33.86 -19.18
CA LYS A 497 39.67 -32.51 -18.96
C LYS A 497 39.89 -32.13 -17.49
N ILE A 498 39.49 -32.97 -16.52
CA ILE A 498 39.68 -32.68 -15.08
C ILE A 498 41.16 -32.43 -14.70
N PRO A 499 42.16 -33.20 -15.16
CA PRO A 499 43.56 -32.95 -14.82
C PRO A 499 44.08 -31.60 -15.33
N GLU A 500 43.79 -31.28 -16.60
CA GLU A 500 44.12 -30.01 -17.26
C GLU A 500 43.53 -28.81 -16.49
N VAL A 501 42.26 -28.92 -16.09
CA VAL A 501 41.59 -27.91 -15.25
C VAL A 501 42.27 -27.77 -13.89
N LEU A 502 42.55 -28.89 -13.19
CA LEU A 502 43.12 -28.89 -11.84
C LEU A 502 44.51 -28.26 -11.74
N GLU A 503 45.32 -28.38 -12.79
CA GLU A 503 46.65 -27.77 -12.91
C GLU A 503 46.57 -26.26 -13.18
N ASN A 504 45.65 -25.83 -14.04
CA ASN A 504 45.44 -24.42 -14.38
C ASN A 504 44.70 -23.62 -13.29
N LEU A 505 44.04 -24.27 -12.33
CA LEU A 505 43.38 -23.57 -11.21
C LEU A 505 44.37 -22.78 -10.33
N PRO A 506 44.05 -21.53 -9.93
CA PRO A 506 44.95 -20.69 -9.15
C PRO A 506 45.36 -21.35 -7.82
N LYS A 507 46.66 -21.28 -7.52
CA LYS A 507 47.23 -21.84 -6.28
C LYS A 507 46.72 -21.04 -5.08
N SER A 508 45.86 -21.68 -4.28
CA SER A 508 45.15 -21.10 -3.13
C SER A 508 46.01 -20.12 -2.34
N THR A 509 45.64 -18.83 -2.37
CA THR A 509 46.20 -17.84 -1.46
C THR A 509 45.93 -18.26 -0.02
N LYS A 510 46.97 -18.28 0.82
CA LYS A 510 46.78 -18.45 2.27
C LYS A 510 45.99 -17.25 2.78
N LYS A 511 44.99 -17.50 3.64
CA LYS A 511 44.39 -16.44 4.46
C LYS A 511 45.52 -15.74 5.23
N MET A 512 45.78 -14.47 4.93
CA MET A 512 46.46 -13.60 5.88
C MET A 512 45.52 -13.41 7.07
N LYS A 513 45.87 -14.03 8.19
CA LYS A 513 45.33 -13.63 9.50
C LYS A 513 46.05 -12.34 9.86
N ASN A 514 45.37 -11.20 9.74
CA ASN A 514 45.78 -10.01 10.47
C ASN A 514 45.21 -10.10 11.90
N ASN A 515 45.96 -9.54 12.84
CA ASN A 515 45.50 -9.27 14.20
C ASN A 515 44.62 -8.00 14.21
#